data_AF-A0AAD7AWX6-F1
#
_entry.id   AF-A0AAD7AWX6-F1
#
_cell.length_a   1.000
_cell.length_b   1.000
_cell.length_c   1.000
_cell.angle_alpha   90.00
_cell.angle_beta   90.00
_cell.angle_gamma   90.00
#
_symmetry.space_group_name_H-M   'P 1'
#
loop_
_entity.id
_entity.type
_entity.pdbx_description
1 polymer ?
#
loop_
_entity_poly.entity_id
_entity_poly.type
_entity_poly.pdbx_seq_one_letter_code
_entity_poly.pdbx_strand_id
1 'polypeptide(L)'
;MSGPGAHPRLKPAISVYSKLHYVDRIKPDFDASWEEAKEILPQSAHIAMSQDYMRACWAKETDEFKAEVERAWDEMHDKALGEWQASHQVPEKSAEDYHNAIQTLNNVGIPMADALAEHLGSHVVILVTY
;
A
#
# COMPACT_ATOMS: atom_id res chain seq x y z
N MET A 1 3.97 -2.58 3.75
CA MET A 1 3.80 -1.82 2.50
C MET A 1 2.68 -2.49 1.73
N SER A 2 1.60 -1.80 1.41
CA SER A 2 0.56 -2.34 0.53
C SER A 2 1.09 -2.26 -0.90
N GLY A 3 1.04 -3.37 -1.64
CA GLY A 3 1.54 -3.45 -3.02
C GLY A 3 0.82 -2.49 -3.97
N PRO A 4 1.43 -2.19 -5.13
CA PRO A 4 0.80 -1.36 -6.16
C PRO A 4 -0.52 -2.00 -6.60
N GLY A 5 -1.64 -1.28 -6.44
CA GLY A 5 -3.00 -1.74 -6.78
C GLY A 5 -3.92 -2.07 -5.60
N ALA A 6 -3.41 -2.12 -4.36
CA ALA A 6 -4.26 -2.39 -3.20
C ALA A 6 -5.12 -1.16 -2.83
N HIS A 7 -6.42 -1.37 -2.66
CA HIS A 7 -7.37 -0.35 -2.17
C HIS A 7 -6.83 0.33 -0.89
N PRO A 8 -6.83 1.68 -0.81
CA PRO A 8 -6.41 2.40 0.39
C PRO A 8 -7.21 1.94 1.61
N ARG A 9 -6.52 1.62 2.71
CA ARG A 9 -7.17 1.24 3.97
C ARG A 9 -7.06 2.40 4.96
N LEU A 10 -8.15 2.70 5.66
CA LEU A 10 -8.13 3.54 6.85
C LEU A 10 -7.18 2.91 7.88
N LYS A 11 -6.13 3.65 8.24
CA LYS A 11 -5.19 3.27 9.29
C LYS A 11 -5.61 3.92 10.61
N PRO A 12 -5.29 3.31 11.77
CA PRO A 12 -5.51 3.95 13.05
C PRO A 12 -4.74 5.28 13.18
N ALA A 13 -5.32 6.30 13.82
CA ALA A 13 -4.72 7.62 14.00
C ALA A 13 -3.29 7.57 14.58
N ILE A 14 -3.04 6.66 15.54
CA ILE A 14 -1.69 6.44 16.11
C ILE A 14 -0.63 6.04 15.06
N SER A 15 -1.03 5.31 14.02
CA SER A 15 -0.12 4.93 12.92
C SER A 15 0.21 6.11 11.99
N VAL A 16 -0.67 7.11 11.96
CA VAL A 16 -0.48 8.35 11.20
C VAL A 16 0.36 9.32 12.01
N TYR A 17 0.02 9.47 13.30
CA TYR A 17 0.81 10.22 14.28
C TYR A 17 2.27 9.78 14.28
N SER A 18 2.55 8.47 14.33
CA SER A 18 3.92 7.98 14.24
C SER A 18 4.54 8.34 12.89
N LYS A 19 3.84 8.14 11.77
CA LYS A 19 4.41 8.48 10.46
C LYS A 19 4.76 9.97 10.33
N LEU A 20 3.94 10.87 10.87
CA LEU A 20 4.10 12.32 10.75
C LEU A 20 5.11 12.89 11.75
N HIS A 21 5.16 12.34 12.97
CA HIS A 21 5.90 12.95 14.08
C HIS A 21 7.03 12.07 14.63
N TYR A 22 7.25 10.88 14.07
CA TYR A 22 8.27 9.98 14.60
C TYR A 22 9.65 10.60 14.55
N VAL A 23 10.06 11.19 13.43
CA VAL A 23 11.41 11.74 13.28
C VAL A 23 11.63 12.96 14.18
N ASP A 24 10.64 13.86 14.25
CA ASP A 24 10.81 15.17 14.87
C ASP A 24 10.51 15.19 16.38
N ARG A 25 9.57 14.36 16.85
CA ARG A 25 9.09 14.38 18.24
C ARG A 25 9.41 13.10 19.01
N ILE A 26 9.25 11.94 18.37
CA ILE A 26 9.29 10.66 19.10
C ILE A 26 10.70 10.08 19.15
N LYS A 27 11.42 10.12 18.01
CA LYS A 27 12.72 9.47 17.85
C LYS A 27 13.79 10.03 18.78
N PRO A 28 13.96 11.36 18.94
CA PRO A 28 15.01 11.88 19.81
C PRO A 28 14.86 11.41 21.26
N ASP A 29 13.64 11.48 21.78
CA ASP A 29 13.36 11.10 23.18
C ASP A 29 13.36 9.57 23.38
N PHE A 30 12.89 8.83 22.38
CA PHE A 30 12.96 7.37 22.38
C PHE A 30 14.40 6.87 22.30
N ASP A 31 15.24 7.45 21.42
CA ASP A 31 16.65 7.06 21.30
C ASP A 31 17.37 7.26 22.63
N ALA A 32 17.15 8.40 23.31
CA ALA A 32 17.70 8.64 24.65
C ALA A 32 17.24 7.56 25.65
N SER A 33 15.96 7.22 25.64
CA SER A 33 15.40 6.17 26.51
C SER A 33 15.97 4.78 26.17
N TRP A 34 16.22 4.50 24.88
CA TRP A 34 16.78 3.23 24.41
C TRP A 34 18.26 3.11 24.78
N GLU A 35 19.03 4.20 24.70
CA GLU A 35 20.45 4.22 25.08
C GLU A 35 20.66 3.84 26.55
N GLU A 36 19.73 4.19 27.44
CA GLU A 36 19.75 3.76 28.84
C GLU A 36 19.34 2.29 29.01
N ALA A 37 18.42 1.79 28.18
CA ALA A 37 17.84 0.47 28.31
C ALA A 37 18.60 -0.65 27.58
N LYS A 38 19.39 -0.33 26.55
CA LYS A 38 20.04 -1.31 25.66
C LYS A 38 21.07 -2.21 26.33
N GLU A 39 21.62 -1.78 27.46
CA GLU A 39 22.57 -2.58 28.26
C GLU A 39 21.86 -3.70 29.05
N ILE A 40 20.55 -3.54 29.29
CA ILE A 40 19.74 -4.44 30.11
C ILE A 40 18.79 -5.28 29.23
N LEU A 41 18.28 -4.68 28.16
CA LEU A 41 17.31 -5.29 27.26
C LEU A 41 17.97 -5.81 25.98
N PRO A 42 17.55 -6.98 25.46
CA PRO A 42 18.03 -7.47 24.18
C PRO A 42 17.54 -6.57 23.03
N GLN A 43 18.30 -6.51 21.93
CA GLN A 43 17.94 -5.73 20.74
C GLN A 43 16.54 -6.09 20.18
N SER A 44 16.09 -7.32 20.38
CA SER A 44 14.73 -7.76 20.00
C SER A 44 13.62 -6.99 20.71
N ALA A 45 13.89 -6.44 21.91
CA ALA A 45 12.95 -5.64 22.67
C ALA A 45 12.78 -4.21 22.12
N HIS A 46 13.69 -3.73 21.27
CA HIS A 46 13.67 -2.37 20.73
C HIS A 46 12.33 -2.05 20.04
N ILE A 47 11.81 -2.97 19.23
CA ILE A 47 10.55 -2.76 18.50
C ILE A 47 9.38 -2.66 19.49
N ALA A 48 9.31 -3.54 20.48
CA ALA A 48 8.24 -3.53 21.47
C ALA A 48 8.28 -2.25 22.31
N MET A 49 9.47 -1.87 22.79
CA MET A 49 9.66 -0.65 23.57
C MET A 49 9.32 0.60 22.77
N SER A 50 9.68 0.66 21.49
CA SER A 50 9.31 1.76 20.59
C SER A 50 7.80 1.87 20.42
N GLN A 51 7.10 0.73 20.26
CA GLN A 51 5.64 0.73 20.16
C GLN A 51 4.95 1.21 21.44
N ASP A 52 5.43 0.77 22.60
CA ASP A 52 4.86 1.19 23.89
C ASP A 52 5.17 2.66 24.18
N TYR A 53 6.36 3.13 23.83
CA TYR A 53 6.74 4.54 23.93
C TYR A 53 5.83 5.41 23.05
N MET A 54 5.61 5.03 21.79
CA MET A 54 4.70 5.73 20.88
C MET A 54 3.27 5.80 21.44
N ARG A 55 2.75 4.70 22.02
CA ARG A 55 1.43 4.69 22.66
C ARG A 55 1.37 5.64 23.86
N ALA A 56 2.43 5.68 24.66
CA ALA A 56 2.52 6.58 25.81
C ALA A 56 2.57 8.06 25.38
N CYS A 57 3.32 8.39 24.31
CA CYS A 57 3.31 9.73 23.72
C CYS A 57 1.91 10.11 23.23
N TRP A 58 1.28 9.25 22.43
CA TRP A 58 -0.07 9.49 21.91
C TRP A 58 -1.10 9.69 23.01
N ALA A 59 -1.03 8.89 24.10
CA ALA A 59 -1.96 9.03 25.22
C ALA A 59 -1.84 10.39 25.93
N LYS A 60 -0.65 11.00 25.93
CA LYS A 60 -0.38 12.31 26.55
C LYS A 60 -0.77 13.51 25.67
N GLU A 61 -0.96 13.31 24.37
CA GLU A 61 -1.40 14.39 23.48
C GLU A 61 -2.83 14.83 23.84
N THR A 62 -3.14 16.10 23.58
CA THR A 62 -4.46 16.67 23.84
C THR A 62 -5.49 16.15 22.84
N ASP A 63 -6.77 16.20 23.21
CA ASP A 63 -7.84 15.72 22.34
C ASP A 63 -7.97 16.59 21.07
N GLU A 64 -7.66 17.88 21.17
CA GLU A 64 -7.63 18.79 20.01
C GLU A 64 -6.55 18.38 19.01
N PHE A 65 -5.36 18.01 19.49
CA PHE A 65 -4.28 17.55 18.63
C PHE A 65 -4.61 16.18 18.00
N LYS A 66 -5.22 15.28 18.77
CA LYS A 66 -5.66 13.99 18.23
C LYS A 66 -6.70 14.17 17.12
N ALA A 67 -7.66 15.08 17.32
CA ALA A 67 -8.66 15.42 16.30
C ALA A 67 -8.03 16.07 15.06
N GLU A 68 -6.99 16.90 15.23
CA GLU A 68 -6.24 17.46 14.10
C GLU A 68 -5.55 16.36 13.28
N VAL A 69 -4.90 15.40 13.94
CA VAL A 69 -4.26 14.26 13.28
C VAL A 69 -5.27 13.37 12.57
N GLU A 70 -6.45 13.16 13.15
CA GLU A 70 -7.54 12.40 12.53
C GLU A 70 -8.06 13.12 11.27
N ARG A 71 -8.31 14.43 11.33
CA ARG A 71 -8.74 15.20 10.16
C ARG A 71 -7.69 15.21 9.05
N ALA A 72 -6.42 15.41 9.39
CA ALA A 72 -5.33 15.35 8.42
C ALA A 72 -5.23 13.96 7.77
N TRP A 73 -5.53 12.91 8.53
CA TRP A 73 -5.57 11.55 8.00
C TRP A 73 -6.74 11.34 7.04
N ASP A 74 -7.94 11.80 7.39
CA ASP A 74 -9.12 11.69 6.54
C ASP A 74 -8.89 12.38 5.18
N GLU A 75 -8.31 13.58 5.19
CA GLU A 75 -7.92 14.30 3.97
C GLU A 75 -6.90 13.52 3.12
N MET A 76 -5.89 12.91 3.75
CA MET A 76 -4.91 12.08 3.04
C MET A 76 -5.54 10.80 2.48
N HIS A 77 -6.46 10.18 3.23
CA HIS A 77 -7.16 8.98 2.82
C HIS A 77 -8.08 9.26 1.63
N ASP A 78 -8.86 10.33 1.69
CA ASP A 78 -9.78 10.73 0.61
C ASP A 78 -9.01 11.06 -0.67
N LYS A 79 -7.88 11.74 -0.56
CA LYS A 79 -6.99 11.98 -1.69
C LYS A 79 -6.48 10.68 -2.30
N ALA A 80 -5.96 9.77 -1.45
CA ALA A 80 -5.44 8.47 -1.92
C ALA A 80 -6.56 7.60 -2.53
N LEU A 81 -7.77 7.68 -2.00
CA LEU A 81 -8.95 6.98 -2.54
C LEU A 81 -9.34 7.56 -3.90
N GLY A 82 -9.33 8.89 -4.05
CA GLY A 82 -9.58 9.55 -5.34
C GLY A 82 -8.54 9.18 -6.40
N GLU A 83 -7.26 9.15 -6.04
CA GLU A 83 -6.17 8.71 -6.94
C GLU A 83 -6.30 7.22 -7.31
N TRP A 84 -6.67 6.37 -6.34
CA TRP A 84 -6.94 4.95 -6.61
C TRP A 84 -8.13 4.79 -7.55
N GLN A 85 -9.24 5.48 -7.29
CA GLN A 85 -10.43 5.45 -8.15
C GLN A 85 -10.11 5.94 -9.56
N ALA A 86 -9.38 7.05 -9.70
CA ALA A 86 -8.99 7.59 -11.01
C ALA A 86 -8.06 6.63 -11.80
N SER A 87 -7.14 5.95 -11.11
CA SER A 87 -6.24 4.96 -11.73
C SER A 87 -6.90 3.61 -12.02
N HIS A 88 -8.04 3.33 -11.39
CA HIS A 88 -8.84 2.10 -11.58
C HIS A 88 -10.14 2.36 -12.34
N GLN A 89 -10.32 3.54 -12.92
CA GLN A 89 -11.29 3.75 -13.98
C GLN A 89 -10.85 2.91 -15.18
N VAL A 90 -11.39 1.69 -15.25
CA VAL A 90 -11.40 0.93 -16.50
C VAL A 90 -12.13 1.83 -17.49
N PRO A 91 -11.50 2.23 -18.61
CA PRO A 91 -12.22 2.93 -19.66
C PRO A 91 -13.48 2.13 -19.97
N GLU A 92 -14.66 2.76 -19.99
CA GLU A 92 -15.86 2.10 -20.48
C GLU A 92 -15.60 1.68 -21.93
N LYS A 93 -15.12 0.45 -22.11
CA LYS A 93 -14.99 -0.14 -23.42
C LYS A 93 -16.40 -0.36 -23.91
N SER A 94 -16.71 0.19 -25.07
CA SER A 94 -17.97 -0.14 -25.73
C SER A 94 -18.01 -1.64 -26.02
N ALA A 95 -19.22 -2.19 -26.20
CA ALA A 95 -19.36 -3.58 -26.64
C ALA A 95 -18.60 -3.83 -27.96
N GLU A 96 -18.48 -2.81 -28.81
CA GLU A 96 -17.71 -2.84 -30.05
C GLU A 96 -16.20 -2.96 -29.81
N ASP A 97 -15.64 -2.23 -28.85
CA ASP A 97 -14.22 -2.33 -28.48
C ASP A 97 -13.86 -3.72 -27.95
N TYR A 98 -14.77 -4.32 -27.17
CA TYR A 98 -14.61 -5.68 -26.68
C TYR A 98 -14.66 -6.70 -27.82
N HIS A 99 -15.62 -6.53 -28.74
CA HIS A 99 -15.72 -7.38 -29.93
C HIS A 99 -14.47 -7.29 -30.81
N ASN A 100 -13.98 -6.08 -31.07
CA ASN A 100 -12.78 -5.84 -31.87
C ASN A 100 -11.52 -6.44 -31.20
N ALA A 101 -11.42 -6.37 -29.88
CA ALA A 101 -10.33 -6.99 -29.13
C ALA A 101 -10.34 -8.53 -29.25
N ILE A 102 -11.53 -9.16 -29.16
CA ILE A 102 -11.67 -10.61 -29.36
C ILE A 102 -11.33 -11.00 -30.81
N GLN A 103 -11.81 -10.25 -31.80
CA GLN A 103 -11.47 -10.52 -33.19
C GLN A 103 -9.96 -10.41 -33.44
N THR A 104 -9.32 -9.39 -32.88
CA THR A 104 -7.86 -9.20 -32.99
C THR A 104 -7.11 -10.36 -32.32
N LEU A 105 -7.55 -10.81 -31.15
CA LEU A 105 -6.98 -11.97 -30.47
C LEU A 105 -7.12 -13.25 -31.31
N ASN A 106 -8.26 -13.48 -31.95
CA ASN A 106 -8.44 -14.64 -32.82
C ASN A 106 -7.53 -14.57 -34.04
N ASN A 107 -7.36 -13.39 -34.63
CA ASN A 107 -6.57 -13.19 -35.84
C ASN A 107 -5.05 -13.24 -35.59
N VAL A 108 -4.58 -12.86 -34.39
CA VAL A 108 -3.15 -12.73 -34.09
C VAL A 108 -2.68 -13.70 -33.01
N GLY A 109 -3.50 -13.93 -31.99
CA GLY A 109 -3.16 -14.76 -30.84
C GLY A 109 -3.02 -16.24 -31.19
N ILE A 110 -3.91 -16.78 -32.03
CA ILE A 110 -3.82 -18.18 -32.48
C ILE A 110 -2.55 -18.40 -33.34
N PRO A 111 -2.28 -17.61 -34.41
CA PRO A 111 -1.06 -17.77 -35.18
C PRO A 111 0.22 -17.58 -34.36
N MET A 112 0.20 -16.69 -33.36
CA MET A 112 1.34 -16.51 -32.46
C MET A 112 1.55 -17.74 -31.56
N ALA A 113 0.48 -18.30 -31.00
CA ALA A 113 0.55 -19.53 -30.19
C ALA A 113 1.10 -20.71 -31.00
N ASP A 114 0.65 -20.85 -32.24
CA ASP A 114 1.11 -21.90 -33.16
C ASP A 114 2.60 -21.72 -33.51
N ALA A 115 3.02 -20.50 -33.84
CA ALA A 115 4.43 -20.20 -34.13
C ALA A 115 5.34 -20.45 -32.91
N LEU A 116 4.87 -20.12 -31.71
CA LEU A 116 5.60 -20.40 -30.47
C LEU A 116 5.66 -21.90 -30.19
N ALA A 117 4.57 -22.63 -30.43
CA ALA A 117 4.52 -24.08 -30.25
C ALA A 117 5.49 -24.79 -31.22
N GLU A 118 5.54 -24.36 -32.48
CA GLU A 118 6.48 -24.86 -33.48
C GLU A 118 7.93 -24.56 -33.11
N HIS A 119 8.21 -23.32 -32.67
CA HIS A 119 9.56 -22.92 -32.27
C HIS A 119 10.08 -23.66 -31.03
N LEU A 120 9.20 -23.91 -30.06
CA LEU A 120 9.55 -24.55 -28.78
C LEU A 120 9.41 -26.08 -28.83
N GLY A 121 8.85 -26.65 -29.90
CA GLY A 121 8.59 -28.10 -30.02
C GLY A 121 7.67 -28.65 -28.93
N SER A 122 6.76 -27.81 -28.39
CA SER A 122 5.90 -28.15 -27.26
C SER A 122 4.53 -27.49 -27.38
N HIS A 123 3.53 -28.02 -26.67
CA HIS A 123 2.19 -27.44 -26.65
C HIS A 123 2.18 -26.14 -25.83
N VAL A 124 1.71 -25.05 -26.45
CA VAL A 124 1.55 -23.73 -25.82
C VAL A 124 0.08 -23.48 -25.56
N VAL A 125 -0.25 -23.07 -24.33
CA VAL A 125 -1.60 -22.61 -23.95
C VAL A 125 -1.50 -21.14 -23.53
N ILE A 126 -2.24 -20.29 -24.24
CA ILE A 126 -2.38 -18.88 -23.86
C ILE A 126 -3.68 -18.72 -23.09
N LEU A 127 -3.57 -18.42 -21.80
CA LEU A 127 -4.72 -18.05 -20.98
C LEU A 127 -4.97 -16.55 -21.15
N VAL A 128 -6.13 -16.19 -21.67
CA VAL A 128 -6.60 -14.81 -21.73
C VAL A 128 -7.65 -14.60 -20.65
N THR A 129 -7.40 -13.64 -19.77
CA THR A 129 -8.33 -13.23 -18.72
C THR A 129 -8.84 -11.83 -19.05
N TYR A 130 -10.13 -11.59 -18.77
CA TYR A 130 -10.82 -10.32 -18.97
C TYR A 130 -11.25 -9.74 -17.62
#